data_AF-A0A0M3K621-F1
#
_entry.id   AF-A0A0M3K621-F1
#
_cell.length_a   1.000
_cell.length_b   1.000
_cell.length_c   1.000
_cell.angle_alpha   90.00
_cell.angle_beta   90.00
_cell.angle_gamma   90.00
#
_symmetry.space_group_name_H-M   'P 1'
#
loop_
_entity.id
_entity.type
_entity.pdbx_description
1 polymer ?
#
loop_
_entity_poly.entity_id
_entity_poly.type
_entity_poly.pdbx_seq_one_letter_code
_entity_poly.pdbx_strand_id
1 'polypeptide(L)'
;MNIQIFERYLYVAHYGSLRCALSENGTNEMNVIITQLSISLLRYSDLVAADKVFYEAGIACQKEGGSRIGLAFVLLNHCLDLNDAIEEQDASIVDSSIFSNTDIPQEVPLPETPFLSKEEHEEMKEWVLAISVEQNMERRLPLDSNGSFEGSLLKSNGITYKPCIITGYAVCGDAKEFGSSGRVANRDEWNKFIMAQKTKPTENMSDVQKFIAKWTKTPISLSL
;
A
#
# COMPACT_ATOMS: atom_id res chain seq x y z
N MET A 1 -19.96 -4.83 19.36
CA MET A 1 -18.56 -4.40 19.10
C MET A 1 -18.11 -5.06 17.81
N ASN A 2 -17.92 -4.28 16.74
CA ASN A 2 -17.51 -4.86 15.45
C ASN A 2 -16.01 -5.20 15.51
N ILE A 3 -15.67 -6.45 15.84
CA ILE A 3 -14.27 -6.91 15.94
C ILE A 3 -13.53 -6.76 14.60
N GLN A 4 -14.24 -6.73 13.47
CA GLN A 4 -13.64 -6.64 12.13
C GLN A 4 -12.96 -5.29 11.89
N ILE A 5 -13.44 -4.18 12.48
CA ILE A 5 -12.80 -2.88 12.31
C ILE A 5 -11.41 -2.84 12.95
N PHE A 6 -11.26 -3.47 14.12
CA PHE A 6 -9.97 -3.56 14.81
C PHE A 6 -8.98 -4.45 14.05
N GLU A 7 -9.48 -5.49 13.37
CA GLU A 7 -8.62 -6.28 12.50
C GLU A 7 -8.08 -5.45 11.33
N ARG A 8 -8.89 -4.58 10.72
CA ARG A 8 -8.43 -3.65 9.68
C ARG A 8 -7.39 -2.67 10.23
N TYR A 9 -7.63 -2.07 11.39
CA TYR A 9 -6.62 -1.21 12.06
C TYR A 9 -5.33 -1.97 12.37
N LEU A 10 -5.42 -3.25 12.71
CA LEU A 10 -4.23 -4.07 12.97
C LEU A 10 -3.43 -4.33 11.68
N TYR A 11 -4.10 -4.49 10.53
CA TYR A 11 -3.43 -4.52 9.24
C TYR A 11 -2.77 -3.18 8.89
N VAL A 12 -3.44 -2.05 9.13
CA VAL A 12 -2.85 -0.71 8.93
C VAL A 12 -1.58 -0.55 9.76
N ALA A 13 -1.65 -0.84 11.06
CA ALA A 13 -0.50 -0.75 11.95
C ALA A 13 0.63 -1.67 11.50
N HIS A 14 0.31 -2.93 11.18
CA HIS A 14 1.29 -3.92 10.73
C HIS A 14 1.99 -3.50 9.43
N TYR A 15 1.23 -3.10 8.40
CA TYR A 15 1.80 -2.69 7.12
C TYR A 15 2.59 -1.39 7.22
N GLY A 16 2.12 -0.42 8.01
CA GLY A 16 2.87 0.81 8.29
C GLY A 16 4.20 0.51 8.99
N SER A 17 4.17 -0.29 10.06
CA SER A 17 5.39 -0.69 10.79
C SER A 17 6.37 -1.48 9.93
N LEU A 18 5.89 -2.45 9.14
CA LEU A 18 6.75 -3.21 8.24
C LEU A 18 7.37 -2.31 7.16
N ARG A 19 6.61 -1.39 6.57
CA ARG A 19 7.13 -0.43 5.59
C ARG A 19 8.26 0.43 6.18
N CYS A 20 8.07 0.95 7.39
CA CYS A 20 9.10 1.71 8.11
C CYS A 20 10.34 0.86 8.39
N ALA A 21 10.16 -0.37 8.91
CA ALA A 21 11.27 -1.27 9.20
C ALA A 21 12.10 -1.63 7.97
N LEU A 22 11.46 -1.82 6.81
CA LEU A 22 12.15 -2.17 5.57
C LEU A 22 12.90 -1.00 4.94
N SER A 23 12.46 0.23 5.19
CA SER A 23 13.06 1.45 4.63
C SER A 23 14.50 1.68 5.13
N GLU A 24 14.89 1.08 6.26
CA GLU A 24 16.26 1.11 6.78
C GLU A 24 17.25 0.26 5.96
N ASN A 25 16.73 -0.71 5.20
CA ASN A 25 17.54 -1.69 4.51
C ASN A 25 17.87 -1.34 3.06
N GLY A 26 17.07 -0.49 2.40
CA GLY A 26 17.45 0.23 1.17
C GLY A 26 17.84 -0.62 -0.04
N THR A 27 17.56 -1.93 -0.07
CA THR A 27 17.83 -2.77 -1.24
C THR A 27 16.68 -2.66 -2.25
N ASN A 28 16.96 -2.94 -3.53
CA ASN A 28 15.94 -2.89 -4.58
C ASN A 28 14.79 -3.86 -4.29
N GLU A 29 15.06 -5.05 -3.77
CA GLU A 29 14.03 -6.03 -3.41
C GLU A 29 13.14 -5.52 -2.27
N MET A 30 13.71 -4.84 -1.27
CA MET A 30 12.93 -4.27 -0.17
C MET A 30 12.10 -3.07 -0.65
N ASN A 31 12.63 -2.27 -1.59
CA ASN A 31 11.91 -1.15 -2.20
C ASN A 31 10.64 -1.63 -2.92
N VAL A 32 10.70 -2.78 -3.62
CA VAL A 32 9.51 -3.38 -4.24
C VAL A 32 8.45 -3.76 -3.19
N ILE A 33 8.87 -4.38 -2.08
CA ILE A 33 7.94 -4.72 -0.97
C ILE A 33 7.35 -3.44 -0.34
N ILE A 34 8.17 -2.39 -0.16
CA ILE A 34 7.74 -1.08 0.34
C ILE A 34 6.67 -0.46 -0.57
N THR A 35 6.88 -0.48 -1.89
CA THR A 35 5.89 0.01 -2.86
C THR A 35 4.57 -0.76 -2.75
N GLN A 36 4.63 -2.09 -2.69
CA GLN A 36 3.45 -2.93 -2.54
C GLN A 36 2.70 -2.68 -1.22
N LEU A 37 3.43 -2.48 -0.13
CA LEU A 37 2.86 -2.11 1.16
C LEU A 37 2.16 -0.75 1.10
N SER A 38 2.78 0.26 0.48
CA SER A 38 2.18 1.58 0.31
C SER A 38 0.91 1.52 -0.55
N ILE A 39 0.93 0.81 -1.67
CA ILE A 39 -0.27 0.59 -2.52
C ILE A 39 -1.36 -0.15 -1.72
N SER A 40 -0.98 -1.13 -0.90
CA SER A 40 -1.92 -1.89 -0.09
C SER A 40 -2.59 -1.07 1.01
N LEU A 41 -1.93 -0.03 1.50
CA LEU A 41 -2.49 0.89 2.49
C LEU A 41 -3.64 1.74 1.94
N LEU A 42 -3.72 1.93 0.61
CA LEU A 42 -4.85 2.62 -0.04
C LEU A 42 -6.19 1.98 0.27
N ARG A 43 -6.25 0.65 0.48
CA ARG A 43 -7.49 -0.07 0.87
C ARG A 43 -8.02 0.27 2.27
N TYR A 44 -7.29 1.11 2.98
CA TYR A 44 -7.62 1.56 4.34
C TYR A 44 -7.73 3.09 4.41
N SER A 45 -7.86 3.79 3.27
CA SER A 45 -8.03 5.25 3.20
C SER A 45 -9.31 5.76 3.88
N ASP A 46 -10.26 4.89 4.21
CA ASP A 46 -11.42 5.18 5.05
C ASP A 46 -11.10 5.17 6.55
N LEU A 47 -9.95 4.60 6.95
CA LEU A 47 -9.51 4.47 8.35
C LEU A 47 -8.35 5.39 8.72
N VAL A 48 -7.58 5.84 7.73
CA VAL A 48 -6.44 6.74 7.88
C VAL A 48 -6.54 7.89 6.89
N ALA A 49 -5.78 8.97 7.12
CA ALA A 49 -5.76 10.13 6.25
C ALA A 49 -5.49 9.71 4.79
N ALA A 50 -6.47 9.94 3.91
CA ALA A 50 -6.46 9.47 2.53
C ALA A 50 -5.34 10.15 1.73
N ASP A 51 -5.27 11.48 1.79
CA ASP A 51 -4.21 12.30 1.18
C ASP A 51 -2.81 11.76 1.48
N LYS A 52 -2.55 11.41 2.76
CA LYS A 52 -1.29 10.80 3.19
C LYS A 52 -1.00 9.48 2.47
N VAL A 53 -1.93 8.52 2.50
CA VAL A 53 -1.66 7.19 1.92
C VAL A 53 -1.57 7.23 0.40
N PHE A 54 -2.34 8.10 -0.26
CA PHE A 54 -2.23 8.34 -1.70
C PHE A 54 -0.89 8.96 -2.07
N TYR A 55 -0.45 9.99 -1.34
CA TYR A 55 0.88 10.58 -1.54
C TYR A 55 2.00 9.55 -1.35
N GLU A 56 2.02 8.86 -0.20
CA GLU A 56 3.08 7.90 0.12
C GLU A 56 3.16 6.74 -0.89
N ALA A 57 2.00 6.27 -1.38
CA ALA A 57 1.95 5.24 -2.42
C ALA A 57 2.40 5.78 -3.78
N GLY A 58 2.00 6.99 -4.14
CA GLY A 58 2.43 7.67 -5.36
C GLY A 58 3.94 7.89 -5.40
N ILE A 59 4.54 8.39 -4.32
CA ILE A 59 5.99 8.58 -4.18
C ILE A 59 6.74 7.25 -4.23
N ALA A 60 6.23 6.19 -3.60
CA ALA A 60 6.86 4.87 -3.69
C ALA A 60 6.87 4.35 -5.13
N CYS A 61 5.75 4.48 -5.86
CA CYS A 61 5.67 4.13 -7.28
C CYS A 61 6.60 4.98 -8.15
N GLN A 62 6.68 6.30 -7.89
CA GLN A 62 7.55 7.22 -8.60
C GLN A 62 9.03 6.82 -8.43
N LYS A 63 9.45 6.49 -7.21
CA LYS A 63 10.82 6.06 -6.89
C LYS A 63 11.18 4.70 -7.51
N GLU A 64 10.24 3.75 -7.57
CA GLU A 64 10.45 2.47 -8.24
C GLU A 64 10.59 2.64 -9.77
N GLY A 65 9.83 3.58 -10.36
CA GLY A 65 9.91 3.92 -11.78
C GLY A 65 9.44 2.79 -12.70
N GLY A 66 9.89 2.83 -13.97
CA GLY A 66 9.53 1.81 -14.96
C GLY A 66 8.02 1.66 -15.15
N SER A 67 7.50 0.44 -15.00
CA SER A 67 6.06 0.16 -15.13
C SER A 67 5.19 0.80 -14.03
N ARG A 68 5.80 1.31 -12.95
CA ARG A 68 5.08 1.98 -11.85
C ARG A 68 4.75 3.44 -12.11
N ILE A 69 5.39 4.07 -13.11
CA ILE A 69 5.19 5.51 -13.37
C ILE A 69 3.72 5.84 -13.67
N GLY A 70 3.04 4.92 -14.39
CA GLY A 70 1.59 4.89 -14.62
C GLY A 70 0.78 5.12 -13.36
N LEU A 71 1.00 4.23 -12.40
CA LEU A 71 0.30 4.24 -11.13
C LEU A 71 0.71 5.45 -10.27
N ALA A 72 1.98 5.84 -10.28
CA ALA A 72 2.45 7.03 -9.58
C ALA A 72 1.67 8.29 -10.02
N PHE A 73 1.52 8.47 -11.33
CA PHE A 73 0.73 9.56 -11.90
C PHE A 73 -0.72 9.55 -11.42
N VAL A 74 -1.39 8.39 -11.49
CA VAL A 74 -2.79 8.26 -11.05
C VAL A 74 -2.95 8.60 -9.57
N LEU A 75 -2.07 8.07 -8.72
CA LEU A 75 -2.16 8.24 -7.26
C LEU A 75 -1.82 9.66 -6.82
N LEU A 76 -0.78 10.27 -7.38
CA LEU A 76 -0.40 11.65 -7.05
C LEU A 76 -1.40 12.66 -7.61
N ASN A 77 -1.97 12.42 -8.80
CA ASN A 77 -3.05 13.25 -9.32
C ASN A 77 -4.30 13.16 -8.43
N HIS A 78 -4.66 11.97 -7.94
CA HIS A 78 -5.74 11.84 -6.96
C HIS A 78 -5.42 12.50 -5.60
N CYS A 79 -4.15 12.50 -5.18
CA CYS A 79 -3.73 13.22 -4.00
C CYS A 79 -3.91 14.74 -4.14
N LEU A 80 -3.71 15.31 -5.33
CA LEU A 80 -4.02 16.72 -5.60
C LEU A 80 -5.52 16.98 -5.42
N ASP A 81 -6.39 16.15 -6.02
CA ASP A 81 -7.85 16.26 -5.86
C ASP A 81 -8.26 16.20 -4.37
N LEU A 82 -7.61 15.34 -3.57
CA LEU A 82 -7.84 15.23 -2.13
C LEU A 82 -7.37 16.48 -1.37
N ASN A 83 -6.22 17.07 -1.71
CA ASN A 83 -5.74 18.29 -1.06
C ASN A 83 -6.67 19.47 -1.34
N ASP A 84 -7.13 19.63 -2.58
CA ASP A 84 -8.12 20.65 -2.96
C ASP A 84 -9.41 20.49 -2.13
N ALA A 85 -9.90 19.24 -2.01
CA ALA A 85 -11.09 18.94 -1.21
C ALA A 85 -10.92 19.20 0.29
N ILE A 86 -9.71 18.97 0.84
CA ILE A 86 -9.38 19.29 2.23
C ILE A 86 -9.35 20.80 2.45
N GLU A 87 -8.80 21.57 1.51
CA GLU A 87 -8.78 23.03 1.59
C GLU A 87 -10.18 23.64 1.51
N GLU A 88 -11.04 23.10 0.63
CA GLU A 88 -12.43 23.52 0.46
C GLU A 88 -13.38 22.93 1.51
N GLN A 89 -12.93 21.93 2.27
CA GLN A 89 -13.74 21.12 3.20
C GLN A 89 -14.97 20.50 2.52
N ASP A 90 -14.82 20.09 1.25
CA ASP A 90 -15.88 19.50 0.43
C ASP A 90 -15.40 18.22 -0.26
N ALA A 91 -15.79 17.07 0.27
CA ALA A 91 -15.43 15.77 -0.30
C ALA A 91 -16.09 15.49 -1.66
N SER A 92 -17.14 16.24 -2.03
CA SER A 92 -17.91 15.98 -3.26
C SER A 92 -17.18 16.34 -4.54
N ILE A 93 -16.09 17.12 -4.44
CA ILE A 93 -15.29 17.54 -5.59
C ILE A 93 -14.28 16.46 -6.03
N VAL A 94 -14.04 15.44 -5.21
CA VAL A 94 -13.08 14.37 -5.51
C VAL A 94 -13.73 13.32 -6.41
N ASP A 95 -13.24 13.17 -7.63
CA ASP A 95 -13.63 12.06 -8.52
C ASP A 95 -12.81 10.80 -8.23
N SER A 96 -13.40 9.89 -7.46
CA SER A 96 -12.84 8.57 -7.13
C SER A 96 -13.28 7.45 -8.09
N SER A 97 -13.98 7.76 -9.19
CA SER A 97 -14.61 6.75 -10.06
C SER A 97 -13.61 5.79 -10.71
N ILE A 98 -12.36 6.21 -10.90
CA ILE A 98 -11.27 5.35 -11.39
C ILE A 98 -11.04 4.12 -10.49
N PHE A 99 -11.39 4.20 -9.21
CA PHE A 99 -11.23 3.12 -8.24
C PHE A 99 -12.47 2.22 -8.10
N SER A 100 -13.54 2.46 -8.88
CA SER A 100 -14.83 1.76 -8.76
C SER A 100 -14.78 0.23 -8.89
N ASN A 101 -13.82 -0.30 -9.64
CA ASN A 101 -13.59 -1.75 -9.81
C ASN A 101 -12.44 -2.28 -8.95
N THR A 102 -12.17 -1.62 -7.82
CA THR A 102 -11.12 -1.99 -6.87
C THR A 102 -11.70 -2.13 -5.47
N ASP A 103 -10.85 -2.48 -4.52
CA ASP A 103 -11.13 -2.49 -3.09
C ASP A 103 -10.57 -1.25 -2.35
N ILE A 104 -10.25 -0.19 -3.10
CA ILE A 104 -9.91 1.13 -2.55
C ILE A 104 -11.22 1.89 -2.26
N PRO A 105 -11.42 2.40 -1.03
CA PRO A 105 -12.58 3.22 -0.70
C PRO A 105 -12.72 4.45 -1.60
N GLN A 106 -13.93 4.68 -2.12
CA GLN A 106 -14.24 5.87 -2.92
C GLN A 106 -14.69 7.05 -2.07
N GLU A 107 -15.33 6.76 -0.94
CA GLU A 107 -15.72 7.73 0.08
C GLU A 107 -14.75 7.62 1.25
N VAL A 108 -14.06 8.71 1.55
CA VAL A 108 -13.06 8.79 2.61
C VAL A 108 -13.32 10.00 3.50
N PRO A 109 -13.04 9.92 4.81
CA PRO A 109 -13.12 11.08 5.68
C PRO A 109 -12.02 12.07 5.31
N LEU A 110 -12.37 13.36 5.17
CA LEU A 110 -11.38 14.42 4.99
C LEU A 110 -10.77 14.80 6.34
N PRO A 111 -9.43 14.93 6.44
CA PRO A 111 -8.79 15.53 7.60
C PRO A 111 -9.09 17.03 7.71
N GLU A 112 -8.84 17.61 8.89
CA GLU A 112 -8.99 19.05 9.12
C GLU A 112 -7.95 19.89 8.37
N THR A 113 -6.76 19.32 8.13
CA THR A 113 -5.64 19.98 7.45
C THR A 113 -4.93 19.02 6.52
N PRO A 114 -4.36 19.50 5.40
CA PRO A 114 -3.57 18.66 4.50
C PRO A 114 -2.37 18.00 5.21
N PHE A 115 -2.00 16.80 4.78
CA PHE A 115 -0.83 16.08 5.26
C PHE A 115 0.48 16.75 4.81
N LEU A 116 0.50 17.29 3.59
CA LEU A 116 1.69 17.87 2.97
C LEU A 116 1.91 19.32 3.39
N SER A 117 3.18 19.70 3.46
CA SER A 117 3.58 21.10 3.44
C SER A 117 3.25 21.74 2.08
N LYS A 118 3.25 23.08 2.03
CA LYS A 118 3.02 23.81 0.77
C LYS A 118 4.10 23.51 -0.26
N GLU A 119 5.34 23.35 0.20
CA GLU A 119 6.49 23.03 -0.63
C GLU A 119 6.35 21.65 -1.25
N GLU A 120 6.03 20.62 -0.45
CA GLU A 120 5.79 19.26 -0.96
C GLU A 120 4.58 19.18 -1.90
N HIS A 121 3.54 19.98 -1.63
CA HIS A 121 2.37 20.09 -2.49
C HIS A 121 2.74 20.63 -3.88
N GLU A 122 3.51 21.73 -3.94
CA GLU A 122 3.95 22.30 -5.21
C GLU A 122 4.91 21.36 -5.95
N GLU A 123 5.83 20.69 -5.26
CA GLU A 123 6.71 19.68 -5.89
C GLU A 123 5.91 18.52 -6.52
N MET A 124 4.91 18.01 -5.81
CA MET A 124 4.01 16.97 -6.35
C MET A 124 3.25 17.49 -7.57
N LYS A 125 2.72 18.71 -7.51
CA LYS A 125 1.97 19.35 -8.59
C LYS A 125 2.80 19.55 -9.84
N GLU A 126 4.02 20.10 -9.70
CA GLU A 126 4.97 20.26 -10.80
C GLU A 126 5.31 18.92 -11.46
N TRP A 127 5.53 17.88 -10.66
CA TRP A 127 5.80 16.55 -11.18
C TRP A 127 4.62 15.97 -11.96
N VAL A 128 3.39 16.05 -11.43
CA VAL A 128 2.17 15.57 -12.11
C VAL A 128 1.97 16.30 -13.44
N LEU A 129 2.18 17.62 -13.47
CA LEU A 129 2.09 18.43 -14.68
C LEU A 129 3.13 18.02 -15.73
N ALA A 130 4.39 17.87 -15.32
CA ALA A 130 5.48 17.45 -16.20
C ALA A 130 5.20 16.09 -16.84
N ILE A 131 4.81 15.10 -16.04
CA ILE A 131 4.51 13.74 -16.49
C ILE A 131 3.30 13.71 -17.43
N SER A 132 2.25 14.48 -17.13
CA SER A 132 1.05 14.55 -17.98
C SER A 132 1.39 15.05 -19.39
N VAL A 133 2.30 16.01 -19.52
CA VAL A 133 2.68 16.61 -20.81
C VAL A 133 3.70 15.74 -21.55
N GLU A 134 4.76 15.30 -20.87
CA GLU A 134 5.89 14.62 -21.50
C GLU A 134 5.57 13.20 -21.98
N GLN A 135 4.77 12.47 -21.20
CA GLN A 135 4.49 11.06 -21.45
C GLN A 135 3.10 10.83 -22.05
N ASN A 136 2.35 11.90 -22.32
CA ASN A 136 0.95 11.86 -22.78
C ASN A 136 0.12 10.85 -21.97
N MET A 137 0.32 10.89 -20.65
CA MET A 137 -0.20 9.86 -19.76
C MET A 137 -1.69 10.04 -19.52
N GLU A 138 -2.44 8.98 -19.76
CA GLU A 138 -3.85 8.91 -19.38
C GLU A 138 -3.99 8.33 -17.97
N ARG A 139 -4.92 8.87 -17.19
CA ARG A 139 -5.25 8.40 -15.84
C ARG A 139 -5.91 7.02 -15.91
N ARG A 140 -5.09 5.96 -15.90
CA ARG A 140 -5.53 4.55 -15.98
C ARG A 140 -4.78 3.68 -14.98
N LEU A 141 -5.52 2.83 -14.27
CA LEU A 141 -4.93 1.85 -13.35
C LEU A 141 -4.23 0.72 -14.12
N PRO A 142 -3.07 0.24 -13.64
CA PRO A 142 -2.46 -0.96 -14.18
C PRO A 142 -3.32 -2.18 -13.85
N LEU A 143 -3.70 -2.93 -14.88
CA LEU A 143 -4.49 -4.15 -14.73
C LEU A 143 -3.59 -5.38 -14.87
N ASP A 144 -3.86 -6.39 -14.06
CA ASP A 144 -3.27 -7.72 -14.21
C ASP A 144 -3.85 -8.44 -15.44
N SER A 145 -3.34 -9.63 -15.76
CA SER A 145 -3.77 -10.41 -16.92
C SER A 145 -5.25 -10.80 -16.90
N ASN A 146 -5.93 -10.67 -15.76
CA ASN A 146 -7.35 -10.95 -15.59
C ASN A 146 -8.20 -9.66 -15.59
N GLY A 147 -7.58 -8.51 -15.86
CA GLY A 147 -8.26 -7.21 -15.90
C GLY A 147 -8.58 -6.63 -14.52
N SER A 148 -7.95 -7.12 -13.45
CA SER A 148 -8.11 -6.55 -12.10
C SER A 148 -6.96 -5.61 -11.77
N PHE A 149 -7.21 -4.57 -10.99
CA PHE A 149 -6.12 -3.78 -10.42
C PHE A 149 -5.18 -4.69 -9.62
N GLU A 150 -3.88 -4.58 -9.85
CA GLU A 150 -2.89 -5.51 -9.27
C GLU A 150 -2.88 -5.51 -7.74
N GLY A 151 -3.17 -4.35 -7.13
CA GLY A 151 -3.22 -4.16 -5.68
C GLY A 151 -4.50 -4.66 -5.03
N SER A 152 -5.51 -5.07 -5.80
CA SER A 152 -6.78 -5.52 -5.25
C SER A 152 -6.79 -7.00 -4.83
N LEU A 153 -7.44 -7.25 -3.70
CA LEU A 153 -7.73 -8.57 -3.14
C LEU A 153 -8.97 -9.20 -3.80
N LEU A 154 -9.97 -8.38 -4.14
CA LEU A 154 -11.10 -8.78 -4.95
C LEU A 154 -10.70 -8.76 -6.42
N LYS A 155 -10.78 -9.91 -7.08
CA LYS A 155 -10.48 -10.06 -8.51
C LYS A 155 -11.74 -10.01 -9.36
N SER A 156 -11.57 -9.74 -10.64
CA SER A 156 -12.66 -9.57 -11.63
C SER A 156 -13.51 -10.85 -11.81
N ASN A 157 -12.98 -12.00 -11.38
CA ASN A 157 -13.71 -13.26 -11.32
C ASN A 157 -14.62 -13.41 -10.07
N GLY A 158 -14.69 -12.37 -9.22
CA GLY A 158 -15.48 -12.35 -7.98
C GLY A 158 -14.81 -13.03 -6.79
N ILE A 159 -13.59 -13.55 -6.93
CA ILE A 159 -12.87 -14.22 -5.83
C ILE A 159 -12.10 -13.17 -5.02
N THR A 160 -12.29 -13.18 -3.70
CA THR A 160 -11.49 -12.41 -2.75
C THR A 160 -10.37 -13.26 -2.18
N TYR A 161 -9.13 -12.87 -2.44
CA TYR A 161 -7.95 -13.53 -1.92
C TYR A 161 -7.55 -12.98 -0.55
N LYS A 162 -6.83 -13.78 0.23
CA LYS A 162 -6.25 -13.32 1.49
C LYS A 162 -5.10 -12.36 1.23
N PRO A 163 -4.97 -11.28 2.00
CA PRO A 163 -3.83 -10.37 1.88
C PRO A 163 -2.57 -11.01 2.43
N CYS A 164 -1.47 -10.86 1.70
CA CYS A 164 -0.13 -11.23 2.14
C CYS A 164 0.25 -10.39 3.36
N ILE A 165 0.69 -11.00 4.45
CA ILE A 165 1.16 -10.21 5.62
C ILE A 165 2.46 -9.45 5.34
N ILE A 166 3.20 -9.76 4.27
CA ILE A 166 4.47 -9.07 3.95
C ILE A 166 4.28 -7.92 2.96
N THR A 167 3.35 -8.03 2.02
CA THR A 167 3.19 -7.05 0.94
C THR A 167 1.80 -6.42 0.89
N GLY A 168 0.82 -7.02 1.56
CA GLY A 168 -0.58 -6.68 1.45
C GLY A 168 -1.27 -7.12 0.16
N TYR A 169 -0.54 -7.62 -0.84
CA TYR A 169 -1.11 -8.07 -2.11
C TYR A 169 -1.84 -9.41 -1.96
N ALA A 170 -2.71 -9.74 -2.92
CA ALA A 170 -3.39 -11.03 -2.97
C ALA A 170 -2.39 -12.20 -3.00
N VAL A 171 -2.56 -13.18 -2.11
CA VAL A 171 -1.78 -14.42 -2.18
C VAL A 171 -2.42 -15.37 -3.18
N CYS A 172 -1.87 -15.38 -4.40
CA CYS A 172 -2.24 -16.29 -5.48
C CYS A 172 -1.15 -17.35 -5.64
N GLY A 173 -1.50 -18.63 -5.51
CA GLY A 173 -0.54 -19.73 -5.68
C GLY A 173 0.19 -20.08 -4.39
N ASP A 174 1.53 -20.07 -4.42
CA ASP A 174 2.34 -20.64 -3.35
C ASP A 174 2.39 -19.76 -2.08
N ALA A 175 1.87 -20.30 -0.98
CA ALA A 175 1.56 -19.54 0.22
C ALA A 175 2.27 -20.11 1.46
N LYS A 176 2.99 -19.28 2.21
CA LYS A 176 3.33 -19.61 3.60
C LYS A 176 2.08 -19.39 4.46
N GLU A 177 1.50 -20.50 4.94
CA GLU A 177 0.40 -20.45 5.90
C GLU A 177 0.92 -20.40 7.32
N PHE A 178 0.28 -19.59 8.17
CA PHE A 178 0.66 -19.45 9.57
C PHE A 178 -0.31 -20.19 10.50
N GLY A 179 -0.35 -21.52 10.34
CA GLY A 179 -1.16 -22.43 11.16
C GLY A 179 -2.62 -22.02 11.24
N SER A 180 -3.22 -22.14 12.43
CA SER A 180 -4.64 -21.85 12.66
C SER A 180 -4.98 -20.36 12.72
N SER A 181 -4.02 -19.44 12.49
CA SER A 181 -4.28 -18.00 12.52
C SER A 181 -5.08 -17.49 11.31
N GLY A 182 -5.18 -18.31 10.26
CA GLY A 182 -5.83 -17.95 9.00
C GLY A 182 -5.02 -16.97 8.13
N ARG A 183 -3.86 -16.49 8.60
CA ARG A 183 -2.98 -15.55 7.91
C ARG A 183 -2.03 -16.27 6.95
N VAL A 184 -1.65 -15.56 5.89
CA VAL A 184 -0.80 -16.08 4.82
C VAL A 184 0.20 -15.04 4.34
N ALA A 185 1.30 -15.51 3.76
CA ALA A 185 2.20 -14.69 2.96
C ALA A 185 2.47 -15.37 1.62
N ASN A 186 2.74 -14.61 0.57
CA ASN A 186 3.40 -15.17 -0.61
C ASN A 186 4.76 -15.73 -0.16
N ARG A 187 5.09 -16.97 -0.56
CA ARG A 187 6.28 -17.65 -0.04
C ARG A 187 7.58 -16.96 -0.42
N ASP A 188 7.67 -16.42 -1.64
CA ASP A 188 8.88 -15.74 -2.09
C ASP A 188 9.10 -14.44 -1.32
N GLU A 189 8.03 -13.66 -1.10
CA GLU A 189 8.10 -12.42 -0.32
C GLU A 189 8.43 -12.68 1.15
N TRP A 190 7.88 -13.77 1.72
CA TRP A 190 8.27 -14.23 3.05
C TRP A 190 9.77 -14.57 3.12
N ASN A 191 10.28 -15.32 2.14
CA ASN A 191 11.68 -15.70 2.10
C ASN A 191 12.61 -14.50 1.95
N LYS A 192 12.23 -13.50 1.13
CA LYS A 192 12.96 -12.23 0.99
C LYS A 192 13.02 -11.47 2.32
N PHE A 193 11.89 -11.35 3.02
CA PHE A 193 11.84 -10.72 4.34
C PHE A 193 12.76 -11.43 5.36
N ILE A 194 12.69 -12.76 5.43
CA ILE A 194 13.55 -13.55 6.32
C ILE A 194 15.04 -13.44 5.93
N MET A 195 15.35 -13.40 4.64
CA MET A 195 16.72 -13.20 4.17
C MET A 195 17.25 -11.83 4.59
N ALA A 196 16.47 -10.76 4.39
CA ALA A 196 16.85 -9.41 4.82
C ALA A 196 17.07 -9.33 6.34
N GLN A 197 16.22 -9.99 7.13
CA GLN A 197 16.38 -10.06 8.59
C GLN A 197 17.68 -10.76 9.00
N LYS A 198 18.13 -11.76 8.24
CA LYS A 198 19.38 -12.49 8.51
C LYS A 198 20.62 -11.73 8.06
N THR A 199 20.56 -11.04 6.93
CA THR A 199 21.73 -10.39 6.32
C THR A 199 21.98 -8.99 6.84
N LYS A 200 20.92 -8.23 7.14
CA LYS A 200 20.99 -6.86 7.64
C LYS A 200 19.91 -6.63 8.71
N PRO A 201 20.05 -7.25 9.90
CA PRO A 201 19.06 -7.11 10.96
C PRO A 201 19.01 -5.68 11.46
N THR A 202 17.79 -5.19 11.70
CA THR A 202 17.54 -3.95 12.45
C THR A 202 16.60 -4.23 13.62
N GLU A 203 16.57 -3.33 14.61
CA GLU A 203 15.67 -3.44 15.75
C GLU A 203 14.20 -3.45 15.29
N ASN A 204 13.86 -2.55 14.36
CA ASN A 204 12.52 -2.45 13.80
C ASN A 204 12.09 -3.73 13.05
N MET A 205 12.99 -4.35 12.28
CA MET A 205 12.68 -5.64 11.63
C MET A 205 12.49 -6.77 12.65
N SER A 206 13.29 -6.80 13.70
CA SER A 206 13.17 -7.77 14.79
C SER A 206 11.83 -7.64 15.49
N ASP A 207 11.37 -6.42 15.75
CA ASP A 207 10.09 -6.17 16.39
C ASP A 207 8.90 -6.53 15.50
N VAL A 208 8.97 -6.24 14.20
CA VAL A 208 7.96 -6.71 13.23
C VAL A 208 7.93 -8.24 13.17
N GLN A 209 9.07 -8.92 13.18
CA GLN A 209 9.12 -10.38 13.20
C GLN A 209 8.51 -10.97 14.49
N LYS A 210 8.81 -10.40 15.66
CA LYS A 210 8.20 -10.78 16.94
C LYS A 210 6.70 -10.55 16.92
N PHE A 211 6.25 -9.43 16.37
CA PHE A 211 4.83 -9.13 16.21
C PHE A 211 4.15 -10.17 15.32
N ILE A 212 4.71 -10.47 14.14
CA ILE A 212 4.17 -11.51 13.24
C ILE A 212 4.03 -12.83 14.00
N ALA A 213 5.08 -13.29 14.67
CA ALA A 213 5.07 -14.54 15.44
C ALA A 213 3.95 -14.56 16.51
N LYS A 214 3.80 -13.47 17.27
CA LYS A 214 2.73 -13.34 18.27
C LYS A 214 1.34 -13.28 17.62
N TRP A 215 1.20 -12.52 16.54
CA TRP A 215 -0.06 -12.29 15.84
C TRP A 215 -0.58 -13.56 15.18
N THR A 216 0.33 -14.40 14.67
CA THR A 216 0.01 -15.67 14.03
C THR A 216 0.06 -16.87 14.97
N LYS A 217 0.45 -16.67 16.24
CA LYS A 217 0.67 -17.74 17.24
C LYS A 217 1.68 -18.78 16.76
N THR A 218 2.69 -18.37 16.00
CA THR A 218 3.79 -19.24 15.56
C THR A 218 5.07 -18.93 16.35
N PRO A 219 5.96 -19.91 16.59
CA PRO A 219 7.26 -19.64 17.23
C PRO A 219 8.06 -18.60 16.45
N ILE A 220 8.89 -17.80 17.15
CA ILE A 220 9.78 -16.80 16.51
C ILE A 220 10.85 -17.49 15.63
N SER A 221 11.19 -18.76 15.93
CA SER A 221 12.05 -19.59 15.10
C SER A 221 11.33 -20.05 13.82
N LEU A 222 11.00 -19.10 12.95
CA LEU A 222 10.53 -19.38 11.60
C LEU A 222 11.76 -19.68 10.73
N SER A 223 12.43 -20.79 11.02
CA SER A 223 13.30 -21.43 10.04
C SER A 223 12.42 -21.96 8.91
N LEU A 224 12.72 -21.51 7.69
CA LEU A 224 12.20 -21.90 6.37
C LEU A 224 11.09 -22.97 6.39
#